data_AF-A0A1I8AD65-F1
#
_entry.id   AF-A0A1I8AD65-F1
#
_cell.length_a   1.000
_cell.length_b   1.000
_cell.length_c   1.000
_cell.angle_alpha   90.00
_cell.angle_beta   90.00
_cell.angle_gamma   90.00
#
_symmetry.space_group_name_H-M   'P 1'
#
loop_
_entity.id
_entity.type
_entity.pdbx_description
1 polymer ?
#
loop_
_entity_poly.entity_id
_entity_poly.type
_entity_poly.pdbx_seq_one_letter_code
_entity_poly.pdbx_strand_id
1 'polypeptide(L)'
;MSQYNSLFNGTRIPKKEKDLLHRNPDAKHFVVMRGGRIYAVDLFDKDGNVFAPERVYASIQQILKDSSEAPAEACIGSLTTLDRDTWASVRDELV
;
A
#
# COMPACT_ATOMS: atom_id res chain seq x y z
N MET A 1 10.03 6.25 -23.14
CA MET A 1 10.05 5.75 -21.75
C MET A 1 9.39 6.71 -20.74
N SER A 2 8.37 7.50 -21.14
CA SER A 2 7.76 8.50 -20.25
C SER A 2 6.96 7.94 -19.07
N GLN A 3 6.53 6.68 -19.16
CA GLN A 3 5.69 6.04 -18.13
C GLN A 3 6.47 5.32 -17.02
N TYR A 4 7.79 5.12 -17.17
CA TYR A 4 8.60 4.35 -16.21
C TYR A 4 8.56 4.96 -14.80
N ASN A 5 8.43 6.28 -14.71
CA ASN A 5 8.30 6.97 -13.45
C ASN A 5 7.07 6.51 -12.66
N SER A 6 6.00 6.06 -13.32
CA SER A 6 4.77 5.62 -12.66
C SER A 6 4.84 4.21 -12.05
N LEU A 7 5.93 3.46 -12.25
CA LEU A 7 6.07 2.09 -11.74
C LEU A 7 6.11 2.03 -10.21
N PHE A 8 6.78 2.99 -9.58
CA PHE A 8 6.97 3.02 -8.13
C PHE A 8 6.30 4.24 -7.53
N ASN A 9 5.91 4.08 -6.26
CA ASN A 9 5.31 5.13 -5.45
C ASN A 9 4.08 5.79 -6.10
N GLY A 10 3.39 5.08 -6.98
CA GLY A 10 2.20 5.53 -7.69
C GLY A 10 0.96 4.75 -7.26
N THR A 11 -0.18 5.42 -7.22
CA THR A 11 -1.48 4.79 -6.99
C THR A 11 -2.59 5.56 -7.70
N ARG A 12 -3.73 4.89 -7.91
CA ARG A 12 -4.95 5.51 -8.44
C ARG A 12 -5.88 5.83 -7.27
N ILE A 13 -6.14 7.11 -7.07
CA ILE A 13 -7.07 7.60 -6.05
C ILE A 13 -8.47 7.70 -6.69
N PRO A 14 -9.50 7.01 -6.14
CA PRO A 14 -10.86 7.15 -6.64
C PRO A 14 -11.35 8.59 -6.44
N LYS A 15 -12.02 9.14 -7.45
CA LYS A 15 -12.70 10.45 -7.39
C LYS A 15 -13.97 10.36 -8.22
N LYS A 16 -15.02 11.07 -7.79
CA LYS A 16 -16.27 11.16 -8.57
C LYS A 16 -15.98 11.64 -9.98
N GLU A 17 -16.64 11.06 -10.96
CA GLU A 17 -16.48 11.32 -12.40
C GLU A 17 -15.13 10.88 -12.99
N LYS A 18 -14.00 11.25 -12.38
CA LYS A 18 -12.66 10.95 -12.88
C LYS A 18 -11.61 10.80 -11.80
N ASP A 19 -11.06 9.59 -11.70
CA ASP A 19 -9.96 9.25 -10.80
C ASP A 19 -8.67 10.03 -11.05
N LEU A 20 -7.86 10.14 -9.99
CA LEU A 20 -6.57 10.79 -9.99
C LEU A 20 -5.44 9.75 -9.95
N LEU A 21 -4.48 9.85 -10.88
CA LEU A 21 -3.20 9.18 -10.73
C LEU A 21 -2.30 10.03 -9.83
N HIS A 22 -1.93 9.48 -8.68
CA HIS A 22 -1.13 10.15 -7.68
C HIS A 22 0.21 9.45 -7.51
N ARG A 23 1.26 10.22 -7.24
CA ARG A 23 2.60 9.71 -6.94
C ARG A 23 3.21 10.44 -5.76
N ASN A 24 3.90 9.69 -4.89
CA ASN A 24 4.69 10.22 -3.79
C ASN A 24 6.15 9.75 -3.89
N PRO A 25 7.01 10.42 -4.69
CA PRO A 25 8.36 9.94 -4.97
C PRO A 25 9.24 9.78 -3.72
N ASP A 26 8.94 10.50 -2.65
CA ASP A 26 9.73 10.50 -1.41
C ASP A 26 9.42 9.31 -0.48
N ALA A 27 8.43 8.47 -0.82
CA ALA A 27 8.11 7.28 -0.05
C ALA A 27 9.26 6.25 -0.10
N LYS A 28 9.68 5.80 1.10
CA LYS A 28 10.83 4.90 1.33
C LYS A 28 10.45 3.52 1.88
N HIS A 29 9.19 3.13 1.79
CA HIS A 29 8.69 1.85 2.31
C HIS A 29 8.03 1.03 1.20
N PHE A 30 7.89 -0.27 1.44
CA PHE A 30 6.99 -1.13 0.69
C PHE A 30 5.82 -1.55 1.56
N VAL A 31 4.76 -2.02 0.92
CA VAL A 31 3.55 -2.50 1.59
C VAL A 31 3.43 -4.00 1.44
N VAL A 32 3.08 -4.69 2.52
CA VAL A 32 2.76 -6.13 2.53
C VAL A 32 1.31 -6.30 2.97
N MET A 33 0.55 -7.13 2.28
CA MET A 33 -0.82 -7.51 2.65
C MET A 33 -0.85 -8.98 3.06
N ARG A 34 -1.36 -9.27 4.27
CA ARG A 34 -1.51 -10.66 4.77
C ARG A 34 -2.61 -10.75 5.82
N GLY A 35 -3.46 -11.78 5.73
CA GLY A 35 -4.51 -12.04 6.71
C GLY A 35 -5.50 -10.88 6.87
N GLY A 36 -5.80 -10.16 5.79
CA GLY A 36 -6.68 -8.97 5.84
C GLY A 36 -6.03 -7.69 6.38
N ARG A 37 -4.76 -7.76 6.80
CA ARG A 37 -3.99 -6.62 7.34
C ARG A 37 -3.03 -6.05 6.29
N ILE A 38 -2.66 -4.78 6.49
CA ILE A 38 -1.72 -4.03 5.65
C ILE A 38 -0.57 -3.55 6.53
N TYR A 39 0.66 -3.86 6.13
CA TYR A 39 1.89 -3.51 6.84
C TYR A 39 2.74 -2.59 5.97
N ALA A 40 3.24 -1.49 6.54
CA ALA A 40 4.27 -0.67 5.91
C ALA A 40 5.64 -1.05 6.47
N VAL A 41 6.61 -1.29 5.58
CA VAL A 41 7.96 -1.70 5.95
C VAL A 41 8.97 -0.79 5.25
N ASP A 42 9.75 -0.06 6.03
CA ASP A 42 10.83 0.77 5.49
C ASP A 42 11.86 -0.07 4.73
N LEU A 43 12.24 0.39 3.54
CA LEU A 43 13.20 -0.25 2.66
C LEU A 43 14.56 0.47 2.65
N PHE A 44 14.56 1.75 2.98
CA PHE A 44 15.76 2.60 2.93
C PHE A 44 16.14 3.13 4.30
N ASP A 45 17.44 3.30 4.54
CA ASP A 45 17.96 3.99 5.71
C ASP A 45 17.82 5.52 5.58
N LYS A 46 18.34 6.24 6.59
CA LYS A 46 18.29 7.71 6.65
C LYS A 46 19.06 8.36 5.50
N ASP A 47 20.12 7.70 5.03
CA ASP A 47 21.00 8.19 3.98
C ASP A 47 20.49 7.81 2.57
N GLY A 48 19.42 7.01 2.50
CA GLY A 48 18.77 6.60 1.25
C GLY A 48 19.34 5.32 0.65
N ASN A 49 20.14 4.55 1.40
CA ASN A 49 20.60 3.24 0.96
C ASN A 49 19.55 2.18 1.26
N VAL A 50 19.45 1.19 0.37
CA VAL A 50 18.56 0.03 0.57
C VAL A 50 19.09 -0.80 1.75
N PHE A 51 18.19 -1.22 2.64
CA PHE A 51 18.56 -2.14 3.71
C PHE A 51 19.09 -3.46 3.17
N ALA A 52 20.00 -4.08 3.92
CA ALA A 52 20.54 -5.39 3.58
C ALA A 52 19.40 -6.42 3.39
N PRO A 53 19.50 -7.34 2.41
CA PRO A 53 18.46 -8.32 2.12
C PRO A 53 18.02 -9.14 3.35
N GLU A 54 18.94 -9.42 4.27
CA GLU A 54 18.68 -10.15 5.51
C GLU A 54 17.69 -9.41 6.41
N ARG A 55 17.76 -8.08 6.44
CA ARG A 55 16.82 -7.24 7.19
C ARG A 55 15.44 -7.24 6.55
N VAL A 56 15.37 -7.11 5.22
CA VAL A 56 14.09 -7.18 4.49
C VAL A 56 13.43 -8.55 4.70
N TYR A 57 14.24 -9.62 4.61
CA TYR A 57 13.79 -10.99 4.89
C TYR A 57 13.27 -11.15 6.32
N ALA A 58 14.00 -10.64 7.32
CA ALA A 58 13.58 -10.70 8.72
C ALA A 58 12.24 -9.98 8.95
N SER A 59 12.02 -8.81 8.33
CA SER A 59 10.74 -8.09 8.40
C SER A 59 9.59 -8.90 7.79
N ILE A 60 9.80 -9.51 6.62
CA ILE A 60 8.79 -10.37 5.98
C ILE A 60 8.53 -11.61 6.83
N GLN A 61 9.57 -12.25 7.37
CA GLN A 61 9.44 -13.38 8.30
C GLN A 61 8.63 -13.02 9.54
N GLN A 62 8.81 -11.82 10.10
CA GLN A 62 8.02 -11.35 11.23
C GLN A 62 6.54 -11.21 10.85
N ILE A 63 6.23 -10.63 9.68
CA ILE A 63 4.85 -10.54 9.17
C ILE A 63 4.25 -11.93 8.92
N LEU A 64 5.04 -12.90 8.45
CA LEU A 64 4.60 -14.28 8.24
C LEU A 64 4.31 -15.03 9.55
N LYS A 65 5.03 -14.71 10.63
CA LYS A 65 4.82 -15.29 11.96
C LYS A 65 3.56 -14.77 12.65
N ASP A 66 3.07 -13.58 12.27
CA ASP A 66 1.82 -13.03 12.80
C ASP A 66 0.62 -13.85 12.30
N SER A 67 0.13 -14.82 13.08
CA SER A 67 -1.02 -15.63 12.67
C SER A 67 -2.38 -14.92 12.82
N SER A 68 -2.40 -13.64 13.18
CA SER A 68 -3.66 -12.93 13.37
C SER A 68 -4.32 -12.59 12.03
N GLU A 69 -5.57 -13.00 11.90
CA GLU A 69 -6.44 -12.62 10.79
C GLU A 69 -7.30 -11.43 11.22
N ALA A 70 -7.45 -10.45 10.33
CA ALA A 70 -8.43 -9.39 10.52
C ALA A 70 -9.84 -9.95 10.31
N PRO A 71 -10.84 -9.51 11.11
CA PRO A 71 -12.23 -9.82 10.81
C PRO A 71 -12.60 -9.25 9.43
N ALA A 72 -13.57 -9.89 8.75
CA ALA A 72 -13.91 -9.56 7.37
C ALA A 72 -14.27 -8.08 7.19
N GLU A 73 -14.91 -7.47 8.19
CA GLU A 73 -15.33 -6.08 8.22
C GLU A 73 -14.15 -5.10 8.32
N ALA A 74 -13.00 -5.55 8.83
CA ALA A 74 -11.77 -4.77 8.91
C ALA A 74 -10.87 -4.91 7.67
N CYS A 75 -11.21 -5.80 6.74
CA CYS A 75 -10.45 -6.04 5.51
C CYS A 75 -10.70 -4.94 4.47
N ILE A 76 -10.19 -3.72 4.71
CA ILE A 76 -10.43 -2.53 3.87
C ILE A 76 -9.92 -2.66 2.42
N GLY A 77 -9.04 -3.63 2.14
CA GLY A 77 -8.50 -3.84 0.79
C GLY A 77 -9.58 -4.21 -0.24
N SER A 78 -10.66 -4.89 0.18
CA SER A 78 -11.78 -5.25 -0.69
C SER A 78 -12.51 -4.03 -1.24
N LEU A 79 -12.52 -2.91 -0.53
CA LEU A 79 -13.17 -1.66 -0.97
C LEU A 79 -12.59 -1.14 -2.29
N THR A 80 -11.34 -1.49 -2.59
CA THR A 80 -10.67 -1.08 -3.84
C THR A 80 -11.27 -1.74 -5.09
N THR A 81 -12.08 -2.80 -4.93
CA THR A 81 -12.74 -3.53 -6.03
C THR A 81 -14.13 -3.02 -6.36
N LEU A 82 -14.68 -2.11 -5.55
CA LEU A 82 -15.99 -1.51 -5.78
C LEU A 82 -16.00 -0.67 -7.08
N ASP A 83 -17.22 -0.38 -7.54
CA ASP A 83 -17.46 0.66 -8.54
C ASP A 83 -16.74 1.97 -8.15
N ARG A 84 -16.30 2.75 -9.15
CA ARG A 84 -15.39 3.89 -8.93
C ARG A 84 -16.04 5.03 -8.16
N ASP A 85 -17.29 5.37 -8.45
CA ASP A 85 -18.01 6.43 -7.73
C ASP A 85 -18.42 5.96 -6.33
N THR A 86 -18.75 4.68 -6.20
CA THR A 86 -19.00 4.04 -4.90
C THR A 86 -17.75 4.07 -4.03
N TRP A 87 -16.61 3.63 -4.57
CA TRP A 87 -15.32 3.64 -3.86
C TRP A 87 -14.88 5.07 -3.54
N ALA A 88 -15.08 6.03 -4.44
CA ALA A 88 -14.79 7.44 -4.16
C ALA A 88 -15.57 7.92 -2.92
N SER A 89 -16.86 7.60 -2.84
CA SER A 89 -17.71 8.00 -1.71
C SER A 89 -17.27 7.33 -0.41
N VAL A 90 -17.07 6.01 -0.41
CA VAL A 90 -16.61 5.28 0.79
C VAL A 90 -15.21 5.73 1.24
N ARG A 91 -14.31 6.01 0.30
CA ARG A 91 -12.96 6.49 0.63
C ARG A 91 -12.99 7.87 1.29
N ASP A 92 -13.89 8.76 0.87
CA ASP A 92 -14.04 10.08 1.48
C ASP A 92 -14.58 9.99 2.92
N GLU A 93 -15.29 8.92 3.30
CA GLU A 93 -15.70 8.66 4.69
C GLU A 93 -14.59 8.08 5.58
N LEU A 94 -13.55 7.48 4.98
CA LEU A 94 -12.42 6.88 5.69
C LEU A 94 -11.31 7.88 6.09
N VAL A 95 -11.28 9.07 5.48
CA VAL A 95 -10.22 10.09 5.63
C VAL A 95 -10.71 11.25 6.49
#